data_AF-A0AAU8C7X5-F1
#
_entry.id   AF-A0AAU8C7X5-F1
#
_cell.length_a   1.000
_cell.length_b   1.000
_cell.length_c   1.000
_cell.angle_alpha   90.00
_cell.angle_beta   90.00
_cell.angle_gamma   90.00
#
_symmetry.space_group_name_H-M   'P 1'
#
loop_
_entity.id
_entity.type
_entity.pdbx_description
1 polymer ?
#
loop_
_entity_poly.entity_id
_entity_poly.type
_entity_poly.pdbx_seq_one_letter_code
_entity_poly.pdbx_strand_id
1 'polypeptide(L)'
;MIRSAVSSLVIGFLAVSAQAEDARSELARQIEEASVTSNQPYLDTGVSFGWQLYPPLIYRREMQISDCDVTALTFKISDENSAEGPFIEITFDLNRTRIPDPSVPIGDEYAFMTGSGDEPNGSAMFEMHFLPPYEPIIWSKTSEAEFEQPAVFIRFLMEPIVDEKQPRRLLSLLNKYQAAYCTFSG
;
A
#
# COMPACT_ATOMS: atom_id res chain seq x y z
N MET A 1 15.51 29.96 56.62
CA MET A 1 15.96 29.24 55.41
C MET A 1 14.94 28.14 55.11
N ILE A 2 14.13 28.28 54.07
CA ILE A 2 13.24 27.19 53.60
C ILE A 2 13.61 26.95 52.14
N ARG A 3 14.10 25.74 51.88
CA ARG A 3 14.56 25.25 50.58
C ARG A 3 13.36 24.84 49.72
N SER A 4 13.40 25.29 48.46
CA SER A 4 13.06 24.62 47.20
C SER A 4 12.10 23.43 47.20
N ALA A 5 11.06 23.52 46.37
CA ALA A 5 10.77 22.52 45.33
C ALA A 5 9.64 22.99 44.41
N VAL A 6 9.97 23.68 43.32
CA VAL A 6 9.08 23.79 42.15
C VAL A 6 9.93 23.59 40.92
N SER A 7 9.92 22.36 40.39
CA SER A 7 10.11 22.04 38.96
C SER A 7 10.41 20.56 38.83
N SER A 8 9.38 19.75 38.60
CA SER A 8 9.51 18.38 38.09
C SER A 8 8.20 18.04 37.40
N LEU A 9 7.94 18.69 36.26
CA LEU A 9 6.73 18.44 35.47
C LEU A 9 6.96 18.78 33.98
N VAL A 10 8.09 18.35 33.41
CA VAL A 10 8.35 18.48 31.95
C VAL A 10 9.04 17.24 31.34
N ILE A 11 9.16 16.12 32.06
CA ILE A 11 9.84 14.91 31.53
C ILE A 11 8.84 13.88 30.95
N GLY A 12 7.54 14.02 31.23
CA GLY A 12 6.52 13.03 30.82
C GLY A 12 6.12 13.05 29.34
N PHE A 13 6.29 14.17 28.63
CA PHE A 13 5.78 14.30 27.25
C PHE A 13 6.75 13.79 26.18
N LEU A 14 8.06 13.85 26.41
CA LEU A 14 9.08 13.45 25.43
C LEU A 14 9.25 11.92 25.32
N ALA A 15 9.03 11.19 26.41
CA ALA A 15 9.14 9.72 26.41
C ALA A 15 7.99 9.04 25.65
N VAL A 16 6.80 9.66 25.65
CA VAL A 16 5.62 9.13 24.97
C VAL A 16 5.70 9.38 23.46
N SER A 17 6.25 10.52 23.03
CA SER A 17 6.42 10.81 21.60
C SER A 17 7.42 9.88 20.92
N ALA A 18 8.55 9.59 21.57
CA ALA A 18 9.54 8.66 21.01
C ALA A 18 8.98 7.23 20.86
N GLN A 19 8.24 6.73 21.87
CA GLN A 19 7.62 5.40 21.80
C GLN A 19 6.53 5.32 20.71
N ALA A 20 5.77 6.40 20.50
CA ALA A 20 4.76 6.47 19.45
C ALA A 20 5.41 6.49 18.05
N GLU A 21 6.50 7.23 17.90
CA GLU A 21 7.28 7.31 16.65
C GLU A 21 7.94 5.97 16.30
N ASP A 22 8.56 5.30 17.28
CA ASP A 22 9.13 3.96 17.12
C ASP A 22 8.06 2.93 16.74
N ALA A 23 6.90 2.95 17.41
CA ALA A 23 5.79 2.04 17.11
C ALA A 23 5.18 2.30 15.72
N ARG A 24 5.10 3.57 15.31
CA ARG A 24 4.64 3.98 13.98
C ARG A 24 5.60 3.48 12.90
N SER A 25 6.90 3.72 13.08
CA SER A 25 7.95 3.26 12.16
C SER A 25 7.97 1.74 12.03
N GLU A 26 7.83 1.02 13.14
CA GLU A 26 7.76 -0.45 13.12
C GLU A 26 6.52 -0.98 12.40
N LEU A 27 5.35 -0.36 12.57
CA LEU A 27 4.15 -0.74 11.84
C LEU A 27 4.25 -0.42 10.35
N ALA A 28 4.86 0.72 9.97
CA ALA A 28 5.16 1.05 8.59
C ALA A 28 6.05 -0.05 7.96
N ARG A 29 7.18 -0.37 8.60
CA ARG A 29 8.09 -1.44 8.15
C ARG A 29 7.39 -2.79 7.96
N GLN A 30 6.49 -3.18 8.87
CA GLN A 30 5.73 -4.42 8.73
C GLN A 30 4.76 -4.41 7.54
N ILE A 31 4.20 -3.24 7.21
CA ILE A 31 3.36 -3.08 6.02
C ILE A 31 4.20 -3.21 4.76
N GLU A 32 5.34 -2.53 4.71
CA GLU A 32 6.30 -2.62 3.61
C GLU A 32 6.68 -4.08 3.36
N GLU A 33 7.10 -4.81 4.40
CA GLU A 33 7.44 -6.25 4.31
C GLU A 33 6.26 -7.13 3.85
N ALA A 34 5.05 -6.89 4.35
CA ALA A 34 3.88 -7.67 3.97
C ALA A 34 3.40 -7.37 2.54
N SER A 35 3.73 -6.18 2.02
CA SER A 35 3.36 -5.73 0.67
C SER A 35 4.18 -6.37 -0.44
N VAL A 36 5.39 -6.85 -0.11
CA VAL A 36 6.34 -7.37 -1.10
C VAL A 36 5.88 -8.70 -1.70
N THR A 37 5.79 -8.75 -3.04
CA THR A 37 5.66 -10.00 -3.80
C THR A 37 6.93 -10.29 -4.56
N SER A 38 7.17 -11.55 -4.93
CA SER A 38 8.41 -11.90 -5.63
C SER A 38 8.40 -11.40 -7.07
N ASN A 39 9.61 -11.16 -7.58
CA ASN A 39 9.83 -10.59 -8.89
C ASN A 39 9.52 -11.61 -10.01
N GLN A 40 8.29 -11.58 -10.54
CA GLN A 40 7.89 -12.32 -11.75
C GLN A 40 7.90 -11.40 -12.99
N PRO A 41 8.39 -11.85 -14.16
CA PRO A 41 8.35 -11.08 -15.40
C PRO A 41 6.92 -10.62 -15.71
N TYR A 42 6.74 -9.32 -15.92
CA TYR A 42 5.46 -8.74 -16.33
C TYR A 42 5.53 -8.37 -17.80
N LEU A 43 4.48 -8.72 -18.56
CA LEU A 43 4.33 -8.32 -19.95
C LEU A 43 3.64 -6.95 -19.99
N ASP A 44 4.36 -5.93 -20.46
CA ASP A 44 3.77 -4.63 -20.81
C ASP A 44 2.72 -4.85 -21.92
N THR A 45 1.43 -4.79 -21.56
CA THR A 45 0.34 -5.00 -22.51
C THR A 45 0.04 -3.77 -23.39
N GLY A 46 0.86 -2.72 -23.34
CA GLY A 46 0.64 -1.48 -24.08
C GLY A 46 -0.60 -0.70 -23.61
N VAL A 47 -0.92 0.40 -24.31
CA VAL A 47 -2.08 1.25 -23.99
C VAL A 47 -3.37 0.55 -24.44
N SER A 48 -4.07 -0.09 -23.51
CA SER A 48 -5.40 -0.66 -23.76
C SER A 48 -6.48 0.41 -23.61
N PHE A 49 -7.50 0.40 -24.49
CA PHE A 49 -8.67 1.30 -24.43
C PHE A 49 -9.41 1.25 -23.07
N GLY A 50 -9.23 0.17 -22.29
CA GLY A 50 -9.85 -0.01 -20.97
C GLY A 50 -9.31 0.92 -19.88
N TRP A 51 -8.08 1.42 -20.02
CA TRP A 51 -7.44 2.30 -19.03
C TRP A 51 -8.11 3.67 -18.92
N GLN A 52 -8.77 4.14 -19.98
CA GLN A 52 -9.50 5.41 -19.98
C GLN A 52 -10.89 5.31 -19.32
N LEU A 53 -11.40 4.10 -19.11
CA LEU A 53 -12.76 3.85 -18.60
C LEU A 53 -12.76 3.24 -17.19
N TYR A 54 -11.71 2.52 -16.81
CA TYR A 54 -11.55 1.91 -15.49
C TYR A 54 -10.11 2.09 -15.00
N PRO A 55 -9.89 2.38 -13.70
CA PRO A 55 -8.58 2.35 -13.11
C PRO A 55 -7.91 1.00 -13.39
N PRO A 56 -6.63 0.99 -13.76
CA PRO A 56 -5.91 -0.22 -14.07
C PRO A 56 -5.78 -1.13 -12.87
N LEU A 57 -5.66 -2.42 -13.16
CA LEU A 57 -5.14 -3.37 -12.19
C LEU A 57 -3.66 -3.04 -11.95
N ILE A 58 -3.32 -2.62 -10.74
CA ILE A 58 -1.95 -2.31 -10.37
C ILE A 58 -1.32 -3.58 -9.81
N TYR A 59 -0.31 -4.10 -10.51
CA TYR A 59 0.53 -5.20 -10.04
C TYR A 59 1.39 -4.72 -8.89
N ARG A 60 0.85 -4.79 -7.69
CA ARG A 60 1.51 -4.19 -6.55
C ARG A 60 2.67 -5.05 -6.11
N ARG A 61 3.88 -4.49 -6.21
CA ARG A 61 5.10 -5.16 -5.77
C ARG A 61 5.60 -4.63 -4.44
N GLU A 62 5.36 -3.36 -4.16
CA GLU A 62 5.83 -2.71 -2.95
C GLU A 62 4.85 -1.60 -2.54
N MET A 63 4.71 -1.40 -1.23
CA MET A 63 4.18 -0.19 -0.64
C MET A 63 5.24 0.41 0.26
N GLN A 64 5.36 1.73 0.23
CA GLN A 64 6.16 2.53 1.14
C GLN A 64 5.23 3.43 1.95
N ILE A 65 5.50 3.62 3.23
CA ILE A 65 4.66 4.45 4.10
C ILE A 65 5.47 5.62 4.65
N SER A 66 4.98 6.83 4.37
CA SER A 66 5.50 8.07 4.94
C SER A 66 4.36 8.83 5.61
N ASP A 67 4.38 8.88 6.93
CA ASP A 67 3.26 9.39 7.73
C ASP A 67 1.92 8.72 7.33
N CYS A 68 0.99 9.45 6.74
CA CYS A 68 -0.28 8.89 6.25
C CYS A 68 -0.32 8.67 4.74
N ASP A 69 0.75 8.99 4.02
CA ASP A 69 0.87 8.73 2.60
C ASP A 69 1.41 7.32 2.36
N VAL A 70 0.74 6.59 1.48
CA VAL A 70 1.17 5.28 0.98
C VAL A 70 1.53 5.42 -0.48
N THR A 71 2.77 5.11 -0.82
CA THR A 71 3.23 5.02 -2.20
C THR A 71 3.26 3.56 -2.62
N ALA A 72 2.40 3.17 -3.57
CA ALA A 72 2.38 1.83 -4.13
C ALA A 72 3.10 1.81 -5.48
N LEU A 73 4.05 0.88 -5.61
CA LEU A 73 4.98 0.80 -6.74
C LEU A 73 4.85 -0.52 -7.49
N THR A 74 4.94 -0.42 -8.82
CA THR A 74 5.08 -1.55 -9.74
C THR A 74 6.36 -1.39 -10.53
N PHE A 75 7.27 -2.35 -10.44
CA PHE A 75 8.54 -2.36 -11.15
C PHE A 75 8.50 -3.31 -12.35
N LYS A 76 9.25 -3.01 -13.41
CA LYS A 76 9.46 -3.93 -14.52
C LYS A 76 10.67 -4.80 -14.18
N ILE A 77 10.61 -6.09 -14.50
CA ILE A 77 11.82 -6.93 -14.47
C ILE A 77 12.27 -7.06 -15.91
N SER A 78 13.39 -6.43 -16.23
CA SER A 78 14.17 -6.71 -17.43
C SER A 78 15.20 -7.81 -17.12
N ASP A 79 15.43 -8.72 -18.06
CA ASP A 79 16.52 -9.71 -17.99
C ASP A 79 17.91 -9.04 -18.04
N GLU A 80 17.96 -7.76 -18.43
CA GLU A 80 19.15 -6.92 -18.36
C GLU A 80 19.15 -6.16 -17.03
N ASN A 81 20.30 -6.11 -16.36
CA ASN A 81 20.58 -5.44 -15.08
C ASN A 81 20.33 -3.90 -15.06
N SER A 82 19.41 -3.37 -15.86
CA SER A 82 18.97 -1.99 -15.77
C SER A 82 18.04 -1.84 -14.57
N ALA A 83 18.48 -1.01 -13.61
CA ALA A 83 17.63 -0.41 -12.60
C ALA A 83 16.59 0.51 -13.27
N GLU A 84 15.62 -0.07 -13.96
CA GLU A 84 14.46 0.66 -14.43
C GLU A 84 13.60 0.98 -13.21
N GLY A 85 13.24 2.26 -13.05
CA GLY A 85 12.37 2.72 -11.97
C GLY A 85 10.97 2.08 -12.04
N PRO A 86 10.06 2.43 -11.11
CA PRO A 86 8.69 1.96 -11.22
C PRO A 86 8.09 2.39 -12.57
N PHE A 87 7.23 1.56 -13.14
CA PHE A 87 6.48 1.88 -14.35
C PHE A 87 5.00 2.13 -14.05
N ILE A 88 4.53 1.83 -12.83
CA ILE A 88 3.27 2.35 -12.29
C ILE A 88 3.52 2.79 -10.86
N GLU A 89 3.06 3.98 -10.51
CA GLU A 89 3.13 4.58 -9.18
C GLU A 89 1.81 5.26 -8.84
N ILE A 90 1.40 5.15 -7.59
CA ILE A 90 0.34 5.95 -7.00
C ILE A 90 0.72 6.27 -5.56
N THR A 91 0.57 7.53 -5.16
CA THR A 91 0.67 7.95 -3.76
C THR A 91 -0.70 8.39 -3.27
N PHE A 92 -1.15 7.83 -2.15
CA PHE A 92 -2.48 8.11 -1.60
C PHE A 92 -2.49 8.24 -0.07
N ASP A 93 -3.36 9.12 0.43
CA ASP A 93 -3.55 9.44 1.85
C ASP A 93 -4.47 8.40 2.52
N LEU A 94 -3.96 7.70 3.53
CA LEU A 94 -4.70 6.76 4.35
C LEU A 94 -5.88 7.40 5.07
N ASN A 95 -5.82 8.67 5.47
CA ASN A 95 -6.96 9.37 6.10
C ASN A 95 -8.17 9.47 5.16
N ARG A 96 -7.93 9.35 3.85
CA ARG A 96 -8.91 9.52 2.78
C ARG A 96 -9.11 8.25 1.96
N THR A 97 -8.70 7.11 2.50
CA THR A 97 -8.79 5.81 1.81
C THR A 97 -9.57 4.81 2.64
N ARG A 98 -10.55 4.16 2.03
CA ARG A 98 -11.25 3.01 2.62
C ARG A 98 -10.50 1.73 2.26
N ILE A 99 -9.88 1.13 3.26
CA ILE A 99 -9.21 -0.17 3.16
C ILE A 99 -10.25 -1.27 3.39
N PRO A 100 -10.27 -2.35 2.60
CA PRO A 100 -11.20 -3.45 2.80
C PRO A 100 -10.90 -4.18 4.12
N ASP A 101 -11.95 -4.72 4.75
CA ASP A 101 -11.82 -5.48 5.99
C ASP A 101 -11.06 -6.81 5.71
N PRO A 102 -10.00 -7.14 6.46
CA PRO A 102 -9.22 -8.36 6.23
C PRO A 102 -9.99 -9.66 6.48
N SER A 103 -11.21 -9.59 7.03
CA SER A 103 -12.11 -10.73 7.27
C SER A 103 -13.21 -10.87 6.22
N VAL A 104 -13.30 -9.94 5.24
CA VAL A 104 -14.28 -10.05 4.17
C VAL A 104 -14.14 -11.39 3.44
N PRO A 105 -15.24 -12.09 3.14
CA PRO A 105 -15.19 -13.32 2.36
C PRO A 105 -14.60 -13.08 0.97
N ILE A 106 -14.10 -14.15 0.35
CA ILE A 106 -13.68 -14.10 -1.06
C ILE A 106 -14.90 -13.75 -1.94
N GLY A 107 -14.74 -12.74 -2.79
CA GLY A 107 -15.78 -12.14 -3.62
C GLY A 107 -15.25 -10.94 -4.39
N ASP A 108 -16.08 -9.91 -4.54
CA ASP A 108 -15.76 -8.76 -5.40
C ASP A 108 -14.73 -7.80 -4.77
N GLU A 109 -14.80 -7.58 -3.45
CA GLU A 109 -13.90 -6.64 -2.72
C GLU A 109 -12.51 -7.25 -2.43
N TYR A 110 -12.46 -8.58 -2.33
CA TYR A 110 -11.26 -9.36 -2.06
C TYR A 110 -11.35 -10.69 -2.79
N ALA A 111 -10.42 -10.96 -3.70
CA ALA A 111 -10.30 -12.22 -4.40
C ALA A 111 -8.99 -12.92 -4.04
N PHE A 112 -9.04 -14.24 -3.92
CA PHE A 112 -7.86 -15.08 -3.76
C PHE A 112 -7.99 -16.29 -4.69
N MET A 113 -6.92 -16.58 -5.43
CA MET A 113 -6.81 -17.73 -6.31
C MET A 113 -5.59 -18.54 -5.88
N THR A 114 -5.80 -19.82 -5.58
CA THR A 114 -4.68 -20.74 -5.33
C THR A 114 -3.97 -21.09 -6.62
N GLY A 115 -2.65 -21.21 -6.57
CA GLY A 115 -1.86 -21.74 -7.69
C GLY A 115 -2.27 -23.17 -8.06
N SER A 116 -1.87 -23.61 -9.26
CA SER A 116 -2.16 -24.95 -9.76
C SER A 116 -1.03 -25.50 -10.62
N GLY A 117 -0.80 -26.82 -10.53
CA GLY A 117 0.13 -27.53 -11.43
C GLY A 117 1.55 -26.92 -11.43
N ASP A 118 1.93 -26.37 -12.57
CA ASP A 118 3.26 -25.80 -12.85
C ASP A 118 3.44 -24.38 -12.26
N GLU A 119 2.37 -23.73 -11.80
CA GLU A 119 2.37 -22.43 -11.13
C GLU A 119 1.86 -22.59 -9.69
N PRO A 120 2.70 -23.04 -8.74
CA PRO A 120 2.27 -23.41 -7.40
C PRO A 120 1.86 -22.21 -6.52
N ASN A 121 2.22 -20.98 -6.92
CA ASN A 121 1.90 -19.79 -6.15
C ASN A 121 0.51 -19.26 -6.52
N GLY A 122 -0.19 -18.72 -5.52
CA GLY A 122 -1.47 -18.06 -5.73
C GLY A 122 -1.33 -16.57 -6.08
N SER A 123 -2.48 -15.95 -6.27
CA SER A 123 -2.65 -14.51 -6.44
C SER A 123 -3.79 -13.99 -5.57
N ALA A 124 -3.71 -12.74 -5.14
CA ALA A 124 -4.80 -12.06 -4.46
C ALA A 124 -5.05 -10.69 -5.04
N MET A 125 -6.31 -10.30 -5.13
CA MET A 125 -6.73 -8.97 -5.56
C MET A 125 -7.59 -8.35 -4.47
N PHE A 126 -7.45 -7.05 -4.23
CA PHE A 126 -8.37 -6.29 -3.39
C PHE A 126 -8.48 -4.85 -3.87
N GLU A 127 -9.63 -4.26 -3.62
CA GLU A 127 -9.97 -2.90 -4.04
C GLU A 127 -9.85 -1.93 -2.86
N MET A 128 -9.24 -0.76 -3.08
CA MET A 128 -9.28 0.36 -2.14
C MET A 128 -10.03 1.52 -2.79
N HIS A 129 -10.89 2.19 -2.02
CA HIS A 129 -11.65 3.34 -2.49
C HIS A 129 -11.16 4.64 -1.87
N PHE A 130 -11.14 5.72 -2.63
CA PHE A 130 -10.79 7.05 -2.15
C PHE A 130 -12.05 7.84 -1.79
N LEU A 131 -12.04 8.55 -0.66
CA LEU A 131 -13.19 9.28 -0.14
C LEU A 131 -13.39 10.59 -0.93
N PRO A 132 -14.53 10.82 -1.61
CA PRO A 132 -14.74 12.05 -2.36
C PRO A 132 -14.59 13.32 -1.48
N PRO A 133 -14.04 14.42 -2.03
CA PRO A 133 -13.62 14.64 -3.42
C PRO A 133 -12.15 14.25 -3.69
N TYR A 134 -11.55 13.38 -2.87
CA TYR A 134 -10.15 12.99 -3.02
C TYR A 134 -9.95 11.98 -4.15
N GLU A 135 -9.10 12.34 -5.09
CA GLU A 135 -8.74 11.52 -6.26
C GLU A 135 -7.21 11.56 -6.46
N PRO A 136 -6.45 10.61 -5.86
CA PRO A 136 -5.01 10.52 -6.11
C PRO A 136 -4.71 10.24 -7.58
N ILE A 137 -3.52 10.64 -8.02
CA ILE A 137 -3.05 10.45 -9.39
C ILE A 137 -2.27 9.15 -9.49
N ILE A 138 -2.68 8.28 -10.41
CA ILE A 138 -1.88 7.16 -10.88
C ILE A 138 -0.97 7.68 -12.00
N TRP A 139 0.33 7.55 -11.82
CA TRP A 139 1.32 7.74 -12.86
C TRP A 139 1.72 6.38 -13.45
N SER A 140 1.90 6.31 -14.77
CA SER A 140 2.29 5.08 -15.46
C SER A 140 3.16 5.37 -16.67
N LYS A 141 4.10 4.46 -16.93
CA LYS A 141 5.02 4.45 -18.06
C LYS A 141 4.94 3.12 -18.79
N THR A 142 4.70 3.18 -20.09
CA THR A 142 4.74 2.04 -21.00
C THR A 142 5.90 2.21 -21.97
N SER A 143 6.15 1.20 -22.80
CA SER A 143 7.07 1.30 -23.94
C SER A 143 6.71 2.41 -24.95
N GLU A 144 5.45 2.88 -24.95
CA GLU A 144 4.95 3.83 -25.94
C GLU A 144 4.73 5.25 -25.39
N ALA A 145 4.36 5.39 -24.11
CA ALA A 145 4.00 6.66 -23.51
C ALA A 145 4.05 6.68 -21.97
N GLU A 146 4.14 7.88 -21.41
CA GLU A 146 3.87 8.18 -20.00
C GLU A 146 2.49 8.86 -19.89
N PHE A 147 1.74 8.53 -18.84
CA PHE A 147 0.43 9.14 -18.60
C PHE A 147 0.08 9.19 -17.11
N GLU A 148 -0.83 10.11 -16.79
CA GLU A 148 -1.37 10.34 -15.45
C GLU A 148 -2.90 10.30 -15.48
N GLN A 149 -3.53 9.74 -14.45
CA GLN A 149 -4.98 9.75 -14.31
C GLN A 149 -5.43 9.86 -12.84
N PRO A 150 -6.47 10.65 -12.54
CA PRO A 150 -7.12 10.61 -11.24
C PRO A 150 -7.84 9.27 -11.05
N ALA A 151 -7.80 8.75 -9.83
CA ALA A 151 -8.44 7.50 -9.47
C ALA A 151 -9.43 7.72 -8.32
N VAL A 152 -10.65 7.19 -8.47
CA VAL A 152 -11.66 7.11 -7.39
C VAL A 152 -11.57 5.80 -6.59
N PHE A 153 -10.91 4.80 -7.17
CA PHE A 153 -10.55 3.55 -6.53
C PHE A 153 -9.32 2.96 -7.22
N ILE A 154 -8.71 1.96 -6.58
CA ILE A 154 -7.60 1.20 -7.12
C ILE A 154 -7.77 -0.28 -6.83
N ARG A 155 -7.43 -1.13 -7.81
CA ARG A 155 -7.31 -2.57 -7.61
C ARG A 155 -5.86 -2.96 -7.55
N PHE A 156 -5.47 -3.57 -6.45
CA PHE A 156 -4.13 -4.09 -6.27
C PHE A 156 -4.13 -5.60 -6.48
N LEU A 157 -3.23 -6.08 -7.32
CA LEU A 157 -2.92 -7.50 -7.50
C LEU A 157 -1.61 -7.82 -6.78
N MET A 158 -1.65 -8.82 -5.90
CA MET A 158 -0.49 -9.47 -5.31
C MET A 158 -0.23 -10.79 -6.00
N GLU A 159 0.88 -10.86 -6.72
CA GLU A 159 1.30 -12.07 -7.39
C GLU A 159 2.83 -12.07 -7.54
N PRO A 160 3.52 -13.18 -7.25
CA PRO A 160 2.98 -14.41 -6.66
C PRO A 160 2.90 -14.32 -5.13
N ILE A 161 1.94 -15.03 -4.52
CA ILE A 161 1.83 -15.20 -3.06
C ILE A 161 1.73 -16.68 -2.69
N VAL A 162 2.25 -17.04 -1.53
CA VAL A 162 2.24 -18.44 -1.06
C VAL A 162 0.84 -18.86 -0.60
N ASP A 163 0.16 -17.98 0.14
CA ASP A 163 -1.16 -18.25 0.69
C ASP A 163 -1.95 -16.95 0.93
N GLU A 164 -3.22 -17.11 1.28
CA GLU A 164 -4.15 -16.04 1.59
C GLU A 164 -3.78 -15.21 2.84
N LYS A 165 -2.87 -15.71 3.70
CA LYS A 165 -2.54 -15.03 4.95
C LYS A 165 -1.74 -13.77 4.70
N GLN A 166 -0.86 -13.75 3.70
CA GLN A 166 -0.07 -12.57 3.37
C GLN A 166 -0.95 -11.35 3.01
N PRO A 167 -1.85 -11.42 2.00
CA PRO A 167 -2.71 -10.29 1.67
C PRO A 167 -3.65 -9.90 2.83
N ARG A 168 -4.20 -10.86 3.59
CA ARG A 168 -5.04 -10.55 4.76
C ARG A 168 -4.25 -9.87 5.88
N ARG A 169 -3.02 -10.30 6.13
CA ARG A 169 -2.11 -9.65 7.09
C ARG A 169 -1.83 -8.21 6.68
N LEU A 170 -1.56 -7.97 5.40
CA LEU A 170 -1.32 -6.62 4.91
C LEU A 170 -2.53 -5.71 5.10
N LEU A 171 -3.74 -6.15 4.73
CA LEU A 171 -4.97 -5.40 4.98
C LEU A 171 -5.18 -5.13 6.47
N SER A 172 -4.89 -6.10 7.33
CA SER A 172 -4.98 -5.91 8.78
C SER A 172 -3.97 -4.88 9.30
N LEU A 173 -2.73 -4.90 8.79
CA LEU A 173 -1.70 -3.95 9.19
C LEU A 173 -2.04 -2.53 8.72
N LEU A 174 -2.50 -2.37 7.46
CA LEU A 174 -2.96 -1.10 6.92
C LEU A 174 -4.12 -0.51 7.74
N ASN A 175 -5.15 -1.31 8.03
CA ASN A 175 -6.27 -0.87 8.88
C ASN A 175 -5.80 -0.48 10.29
N LYS A 176 -4.86 -1.24 10.88
CA LYS A 176 -4.31 -0.93 12.20
C LYS A 176 -3.50 0.36 12.20
N TYR A 177 -2.66 0.56 11.19
CA TYR A 177 -1.88 1.79 11.03
C TYR A 177 -2.81 2.99 10.84
N GLN A 178 -3.81 2.83 9.97
CA GLN A 178 -4.80 3.87 9.70
C GLN A 178 -5.51 4.31 10.98
N ALA A 179 -6.04 3.35 11.75
CA ALA A 179 -6.76 3.62 12.99
C ALA A 179 -5.88 4.20 14.11
N ALA A 180 -4.58 3.92 14.11
CA ALA A 180 -3.67 4.38 15.16
C ALA A 180 -3.08 5.77 14.89
N TYR A 181 -2.80 6.10 13.62
CA TYR A 181 -1.99 7.27 13.26
C TYR A 181 -2.61 8.18 12.21
N CYS A 182 -3.63 7.70 11.50
CA CYS A 182 -4.23 8.35 10.34
C CYS A 182 -5.75 8.50 10.53
N THR A 183 -6.17 8.73 11.76
CA THR A 183 -7.56 9.09 12.05
C THR A 183 -7.79 10.54 11.68
N PHE A 184 -8.93 10.79 11.02
CA PHE A 184 -9.43 12.10 10.62
C PHE A 184 -9.24 13.14 11.73
N SER A 185 -8.22 14.00 11.61
CA SER A 185 -8.10 15.20 12.41
C SER A 185 -8.92 16.29 11.72
N GLY A 186 -10.24 16.19 11.79
CA GLY A 186 -11.19 17.13 11.21
C GLY A 186 -12.46 17.21 12.04
#